data_AF-A0A6P8B5T0-F1
#
_entry.id   AF-A0A6P8B5T0-F1
#
_cell.length_a   1.000
_cell.length_b   1.000
_cell.length_c   1.000
_cell.angle_alpha   90.00
_cell.angle_beta   90.00
_cell.angle_gamma   90.00
#
_symmetry.space_group_name_H-M   'P 1'
#
loop_
_entity.id
_entity.type
_entity.pdbx_description
1 polymer ?
#
loop_
_entity_poly.entity_id
_entity_poly.type
_entity_poly.pdbx_seq_one_letter_code
_entity_poly.pdbx_strand_id
1 'polypeptide(L)'
;MQLSFSAIVILLAFGVKYASAGKHHDLVCVRAEPGNRSEVATEATGCACNFLKSKGECSDCTIYEETCHSDAKLLDGDKFKRACTDQCTNYLATGSSAPPV
;
A
#
# COMPACT_ATOMS: atom_id res chain seq x y z
N MET A 1 -19.42 -49.02 -15.44
CA MET A 1 -18.54 -47.99 -16.04
C MET A 1 -18.85 -46.68 -15.32
N GLN A 2 -18.31 -46.53 -14.11
CA GLN A 2 -17.09 -45.78 -13.79
C GLN A 2 -17.34 -44.26 -13.87
N LEU A 3 -17.64 -43.70 -12.70
CA LEU A 3 -17.55 -42.27 -12.41
C LEU A 3 -16.08 -41.86 -12.59
N SER A 4 -15.84 -40.73 -13.24
CA SER A 4 -14.54 -40.05 -13.14
C SER A 4 -14.78 -38.56 -13.06
N PHE A 5 -14.55 -38.06 -11.85
CA PHE A 5 -14.37 -36.68 -11.49
C PHE A 5 -13.21 -36.08 -12.29
N SER A 6 -13.41 -34.88 -12.83
CA SER A 6 -12.31 -33.94 -13.02
C SER A 6 -12.77 -32.58 -12.51
N ALA A 7 -12.65 -32.41 -11.20
CA ALA A 7 -12.47 -31.10 -10.62
C ALA A 7 -11.14 -30.54 -11.11
N ILE A 8 -11.16 -29.42 -11.81
CA ILE A 8 -10.01 -28.52 -11.85
C ILE A 8 -10.50 -27.17 -11.37
N VAL A 9 -10.44 -27.03 -10.05
CA VAL A 9 -10.34 -25.78 -9.34
C VAL A 9 -9.06 -25.10 -9.82
N ILE A 10 -9.17 -24.17 -10.76
CA ILE A 10 -8.09 -23.21 -11.01
C ILE A 10 -8.38 -21.99 -10.12
N LEU A 11 -8.07 -22.17 -8.84
CA LEU A 11 -7.67 -21.09 -7.96
C LEU A 11 -6.39 -20.48 -8.54
N LEU A 12 -6.55 -19.59 -9.51
CA LEU A 12 -5.57 -18.54 -9.72
C LEU A 12 -6.11 -17.30 -9.01
N ALA A 13 -6.00 -17.40 -7.67
CA ALA A 13 -5.61 -16.25 -6.86
C ALA A 13 -4.28 -15.75 -7.44
N PHE A 14 -4.37 -15.01 -8.55
CA PHE A 14 -3.36 -14.00 -8.84
C PHE A 14 -3.35 -13.15 -7.58
N GLY A 15 -2.32 -13.37 -6.79
CA GLY A 15 -2.00 -12.58 -5.62
C GLY A 15 -1.72 -11.17 -6.07
N VAL A 16 -2.78 -10.44 -6.41
CA VAL A 16 -3.01 -9.15 -5.81
C VAL A 16 -2.89 -9.46 -4.33
N LYS A 17 -1.69 -9.29 -3.78
CA LYS A 17 -1.51 -9.10 -2.37
C LYS A 17 -2.37 -7.86 -2.05
N TYR A 18 -3.67 -8.07 -1.86
CA TYR A 18 -4.44 -7.47 -0.79
C TYR A 18 -3.80 -7.98 0.52
N ALA A 19 -2.49 -7.77 0.68
CA ALA A 19 -1.75 -8.07 1.87
C ALA A 19 -2.09 -6.93 2.81
N SER A 20 -3.06 -7.27 3.65
CA SER A 20 -3.05 -6.99 5.07
C SER A 20 -2.99 -5.51 5.43
N ALA A 21 -4.06 -5.08 6.09
CA ALA A 21 -4.05 -4.08 7.16
C ALA A 21 -2.92 -4.44 8.15
N GLY A 22 -1.71 -4.03 7.80
CA GLY A 22 -0.51 -4.17 8.61
C GLY A 22 -0.19 -2.82 9.21
N LYS A 23 0.21 -2.85 10.47
CA LYS A 23 0.82 -1.71 11.11
C LYS A 23 2.31 -1.75 10.76
N HIS A 24 2.81 -0.70 10.11
CA HIS A 24 4.18 -0.63 9.60
C HIS A 24 4.90 0.61 10.11
N HIS A 25 6.22 0.54 10.29
CA HIS A 25 7.02 1.75 10.52
C HIS A 25 7.19 2.55 9.23
N ASP A 26 7.32 1.84 8.11
CA ASP A 26 7.59 2.42 6.80
C ASP A 26 6.50 2.06 5.79
N LEU A 27 5.96 3.08 5.12
CA LEU A 27 5.02 2.90 4.02
C LEU A 27 5.33 3.82 2.85
N VAL A 28 5.10 3.30 1.64
CA VAL A 28 5.19 4.05 0.38
C VAL A 28 3.87 3.99 -0.36
N CYS A 29 3.51 5.07 -1.04
CA CYS A 29 2.44 5.02 -2.04
C CYS A 29 2.99 4.36 -3.31
N VAL A 30 2.18 3.52 -3.96
CA VAL A 30 2.57 2.83 -5.19
C VAL A 30 1.62 3.17 -6.33
N ARG A 31 2.17 3.26 -7.54
CA ARG A 31 1.42 3.32 -8.79
C ARG A 31 1.56 1.98 -9.53
N ALA A 32 0.43 1.33 -9.78
CA ALA A 32 0.38 0.13 -10.58
C ALA A 32 0.58 0.48 -12.05
N GLU A 33 1.48 -0.23 -12.70
CA GLU A 33 1.77 -0.09 -14.13
C GLU A 33 1.33 -1.34 -14.91
N PRO A 34 1.12 -1.22 -16.23
CA PRO A 34 0.85 -2.38 -17.07
C PRO A 34 1.93 -3.46 -16.93
N GLY A 35 1.51 -4.73 -16.99
CA GLY A 35 2.44 -5.87 -16.95
C GLY A 35 2.94 -6.25 -15.55
N ASN A 36 2.10 -6.10 -14.52
CA ASN A 36 2.40 -6.44 -13.12
C ASN A 36 3.61 -5.70 -12.53
N ARG A 37 3.86 -4.47 -13.01
CA ARG A 37 4.88 -3.60 -12.46
C ARG A 37 4.26 -2.63 -11.47
N SER A 38 5.06 -2.15 -10.54
CA SER A 38 4.66 -1.10 -9.60
C SER A 38 5.85 -0.20 -9.37
N GLU A 39 5.58 1.11 -9.35
CA GLU A 39 6.58 2.13 -9.05
C GLU A 39 6.22 2.85 -7.75
N VAL A 40 7.24 3.31 -7.04
CA VAL A 40 7.05 4.19 -5.87
C VAL A 40 6.59 5.55 -6.38
N ALA A 41 5.48 6.05 -5.84
CA ALA A 41 4.94 7.36 -6.14
C ALA A 41 5.39 8.35 -5.06
N THR A 42 6.65 8.81 -5.12
CA THR A 42 7.29 9.60 -4.05
C THR A 42 6.50 10.85 -3.66
N GLU A 43 5.96 11.59 -4.62
CA GLU A 43 5.12 12.76 -4.34
C GLU A 43 3.80 12.38 -3.63
N ALA A 44 3.20 11.25 -4.02
CA ALA A 44 2.02 10.73 -3.34
C ALA A 44 2.35 10.30 -1.90
N THR A 45 3.51 9.66 -1.69
CA THR A 45 4.00 9.29 -0.34
C THR A 45 4.13 10.54 0.53
N GLY A 46 4.75 11.60 0.01
CA GLY A 46 4.87 12.90 0.69
C GLY A 46 3.51 13.49 1.07
N CYS A 47 2.57 13.52 0.12
CA CYS A 47 1.22 14.00 0.35
C CYS A 47 0.48 13.18 1.42
N ALA A 48 0.52 11.84 1.34
CA ALA A 48 -0.19 10.95 2.26
C ALA A 48 0.37 11.07 3.70
N CYS A 49 1.70 11.14 3.82
CA CYS A 49 2.37 11.32 5.11
C CYS A 49 1.98 12.64 5.79
N ASN A 50 1.99 13.74 5.03
CA ASN A 50 1.57 15.05 5.51
C ASN A 50 0.07 15.09 5.86
N PHE A 51 -0.77 14.42 5.08
CA PHE A 51 -2.20 14.29 5.38
C PHE A 51 -2.42 13.61 6.73
N LEU A 52 -1.82 12.43 6.98
CA LEU A 52 -1.97 11.73 8.26
C LEU A 52 -1.43 12.56 9.43
N LYS A 53 -0.32 13.27 9.23
CA LYS A 53 0.23 14.18 10.24
C LYS A 53 -0.74 15.31 10.57
N SER A 54 -1.34 15.93 9.56
CA SER A 54 -2.34 17.00 9.73
C SER A 54 -3.62 16.54 10.46
N LYS A 55 -3.97 15.25 10.38
CA LYS A 55 -5.13 14.66 11.06
C LYS A 55 -4.81 14.14 12.47
N GLY A 56 -3.55 14.22 12.91
CA GLY A 56 -3.11 13.65 14.19
C GLY A 56 -3.06 12.11 14.20
N GLU A 57 -3.20 11.47 13.04
CA GLU A 57 -3.15 10.02 12.89
C GLU A 57 -1.72 9.49 12.99
N CYS A 58 -0.74 10.31 12.60
CA CYS A 58 0.68 10.06 12.81
C CYS A 58 1.44 11.37 13.05
N SER A 59 1.53 11.79 14.31
CA SER A 59 2.16 13.05 14.70
C SER A 59 3.68 13.06 14.52
N ASP A 60 4.30 11.89 14.67
CA ASP A 60 5.75 11.64 14.59
C ASP A 60 6.22 11.23 13.18
N CYS A 61 5.30 11.18 12.21
CA CYS A 61 5.66 10.82 10.85
C CYS A 61 6.64 11.81 10.20
N THR A 62 7.62 11.27 9.50
CA THR A 62 8.62 11.97 8.70
C THR A 62 8.81 11.29 7.35
N ILE A 63 9.35 12.02 6.37
CA ILE A 63 9.77 11.42 5.10
C ILE A 63 11.23 11.02 5.24
N TYR A 64 11.50 9.72 5.11
CA TYR A 64 12.86 9.16 5.06
C TYR A 64 13.05 8.48 3.71
N GLU A 65 14.01 9.01 2.93
CA GLU A 65 14.19 8.64 1.52
C GLU A 65 12.89 8.85 0.71
N GLU A 66 12.23 7.76 0.35
CA GLU A 66 10.97 7.77 -0.41
C GLU A 66 9.79 7.23 0.40
N THR A 67 9.98 7.02 1.70
CA THR A 67 9.03 6.38 2.62
C THR A 67 8.45 7.37 3.61
N CYS A 68 7.21 7.15 4.02
CA CYS A 68 6.69 7.74 5.25
C CYS A 68 7.08 6.84 6.42
N HIS A 69 7.92 7.36 7.31
CA HIS A 69 8.48 6.67 8.46
C HIS A 69 7.89 7.21 9.77
N SER A 70 7.67 6.33 10.75
CA SER A 70 7.27 6.69 12.11
C SER A 70 8.11 5.93 13.14
N ASP A 71 8.86 6.66 13.97
CA ASP A 71 9.78 6.07 14.97
C ASP A 71 9.05 5.46 16.17
N ALA A 72 7.92 6.01 16.58
CA ALA A 72 7.23 5.64 17.81
C ALA A 72 5.89 4.94 17.58
N LYS A 73 5.21 5.26 16.47
CA LYS A 73 3.94 4.65 16.11
C LYS A 73 4.09 3.76 14.88
N LEU A 74 3.20 2.79 14.77
CA LEU A 74 3.04 2.06 13.52
C LEU A 74 1.94 2.75 12.71
N LEU A 75 2.27 3.05 11.46
CA LEU A 75 1.36 3.53 10.44
C LEU A 75 0.30 2.47 10.12
N ASP A 76 -0.95 2.88 10.16
CA ASP A 76 -2.08 2.08 9.69
C ASP A 76 -2.07 2.03 8.16
N GLY A 77 -1.78 0.84 7.61
CA GLY A 77 -1.69 0.63 6.17
C GLY A 77 -2.97 0.99 5.40
N ASP A 78 -4.16 0.84 6.00
CA ASP A 78 -5.43 1.17 5.33
C ASP A 78 -5.70 2.67 5.33
N LYS A 79 -5.36 3.37 6.42
CA LYS A 79 -5.43 4.84 6.46
C LYS A 79 -4.41 5.46 5.50
N PHE A 80 -3.19 4.90 5.46
CA PHE A 80 -2.15 5.37 4.55
C PHE A 80 -2.53 5.12 3.08
N LYS A 81 -3.02 3.92 2.76
CA LYS A 81 -3.53 3.60 1.41
C LYS A 81 -4.62 4.57 0.96
N ARG A 82 -5.62 4.84 1.81
CA ARG A 82 -6.69 5.81 1.50
C ARG A 82 -6.15 7.22 1.30
N ALA A 83 -5.15 7.62 2.08
CA ALA A 83 -4.48 8.90 1.85
C ALA A 83 -3.80 8.92 0.47
N CYS A 84 -3.09 7.85 0.08
CA CYS A 84 -2.50 7.72 -1.25
C CYS A 84 -3.54 7.81 -2.38
N THR A 85 -4.61 7.01 -2.32
CA THR A 85 -5.55 6.84 -3.46
C THR A 85 -6.65 7.90 -3.53
N ASP A 86 -7.13 8.37 -2.37
CA ASP A 86 -8.36 9.16 -2.31
C ASP A 86 -8.10 10.63 -1.95
N GLN A 87 -7.01 10.91 -1.21
CA GLN A 87 -6.67 12.28 -0.78
C GLN A 87 -5.58 12.89 -1.66
N CYS A 88 -4.66 12.08 -2.16
CA CYS A 88 -3.51 12.47 -2.96
C CYS A 88 -3.70 12.16 -4.46
N THR A 89 -4.91 12.42 -4.97
CA THR A 89 -5.38 11.97 -6.30
C THR A 89 -4.57 12.52 -7.48
N ASN A 90 -3.96 13.70 -7.33
CA ASN A 90 -3.13 14.31 -8.39
C ASN A 90 -1.85 13.53 -8.69
N TYR A 91 -1.45 12.60 -7.82
CA TYR A 91 -0.17 11.90 -7.90
C TYR A 91 -0.29 10.46 -8.42
N LEU A 92 -1.46 10.08 -8.95
CA LEU A 92 -1.73 8.80 -9.63
C LEU A 92 -1.39 7.55 -8.81
N ALA A 93 -1.37 7.63 -7.49
CA ALA A 93 -1.17 6.47 -6.63
C ALA A 93 -2.40 5.57 -6.66
N THR A 94 -2.17 4.26 -6.76
CA THR A 94 -3.21 3.23 -6.82
C THR A 94 -3.23 2.35 -5.58
N GLY A 95 -2.29 2.55 -4.65
CA GLY A 95 -2.26 1.86 -3.37
C GLY A 95 -1.07 2.28 -2.51
N SER A 96 -0.73 1.43 -1.56
CA SER A 96 0.47 1.54 -0.73
C SER A 96 1.13 0.19 -0.53
N SER A 97 2.41 0.19 -0.16
CA SER A 97 3.16 -1.00 0.24
C SER A 97 4.11 -0.66 1.38
N ALA A 98 4.49 -1.67 2.18
CA ALA A 98 5.69 -1.59 2.99
C ALA A 98 6.91 -1.95 2.11
N PRO A 99 8.04 -1.26 2.24
CA PRO A 99 9.30 -1.72 1.65
C PRO A 99 9.70 -3.10 2.20
N PRO A 100 10.45 -3.92 1.44
CA PRO A 100 11.09 -5.09 2.02
C PRO A 100 12.08 -4.65 3.10
N VAL A 101 11.92 -5.19 4.31
CA VAL A 101 12.88 -5.08 5.42
C VAL A 101 14.05 -6.03 5.26
#